data_AF-A0A3D8YJJ1-F1
#
_entry.id   AF-A0A3D8YJJ1-F1
#
_cell.length_a   1.000
_cell.length_b   1.000
_cell.length_c   1.000
_cell.angle_alpha   90.00
_cell.angle_beta   90.00
_cell.angle_gamma   90.00
#
_symmetry.space_group_name_H-M   'P 1'
#
loop_
_entity.id
_entity.type
_entity.pdbx_description
1 polymer ?
#
loop_
_entity_poly.entity_id
_entity_poly.type
_entity_poly.pdbx_seq_one_letter_code
_entity_poly.pdbx_strand_id
1 'polypeptide(L)'
;ESIEFYSPVVDFFGDSISVNISFTGSHYKLTDHGETLWNMEEFGIDLMRHKQQKKYQLLKNIMDSHGLFLENDTLSLYTNRKNLPQAIHDYVLTLSEISHLAILKKENIRSMFKDEVIHYFLKHRNLYPNIFPEFKIEGKSKLTHHFD
;
A
#
# COMPACT_ATOMS: atom_id res chain seq x y z
N GLU A 1 28.44 -5.89 -12.51
CA GLU A 1 27.98 -4.57 -12.98
C GLU A 1 26.47 -4.52 -12.85
N SER A 2 25.91 -3.41 -12.38
CA SER A 2 24.47 -3.20 -12.22
C SER A 2 24.06 -1.94 -12.97
N ILE A 3 22.86 -1.97 -13.53
CA ILE A 3 22.23 -0.80 -14.17
C ILE A 3 21.03 -0.42 -13.32
N GLU A 4 20.85 0.87 -13.11
CA GLU A 4 19.67 1.42 -12.45
C GLU A 4 18.93 2.32 -13.45
N PHE A 5 17.61 2.24 -13.44
CA PHE A 5 16.78 3.15 -14.22
C PHE A 5 15.54 3.55 -13.40
N TYR A 6 14.98 4.69 -13.76
CA TYR A 6 13.76 5.23 -13.19
C TYR A 6 12.62 5.07 -14.19
N SER A 7 11.55 4.43 -13.75
CA SER A 7 10.36 4.21 -14.56
C SER A 7 9.53 5.49 -14.71
N PRO A 8 8.83 5.68 -15.85
CA PRO A 8 7.78 6.69 -15.95
C PRO A 8 6.53 6.34 -15.14
N VAL A 9 6.41 5.09 -14.65
CA VAL A 9 5.36 4.67 -13.70
C VAL A 9 5.75 5.16 -12.31
N VAL A 10 4.75 5.72 -11.62
CA VAL A 10 4.91 6.25 -10.27
C VAL A 10 4.31 5.31 -9.22
N ASP A 11 4.80 5.44 -7.99
CA ASP A 11 4.23 4.82 -6.81
C ASP A 11 3.03 5.63 -6.26
N PHE A 12 2.44 5.17 -5.16
CA PHE A 12 1.33 5.84 -4.47
C PHE A 12 1.69 7.26 -3.98
N PHE A 13 2.98 7.54 -3.74
CA PHE A 13 3.48 8.82 -3.23
C PHE A 13 3.79 9.81 -4.36
N GLY A 14 3.75 9.35 -5.61
CA GLY A 14 3.99 10.15 -6.81
C GLY A 14 5.44 10.12 -7.28
N ASP A 15 6.28 9.28 -6.68
CA ASP A 15 7.69 9.14 -7.02
C ASP A 15 7.89 8.09 -8.12
N SER A 16 8.87 8.31 -9.00
CA SER A 16 9.23 7.35 -10.04
C SER A 16 9.81 6.08 -9.42
N ILE A 17 9.31 4.92 -9.85
CA ILE A 17 9.81 3.63 -9.36
C ILE A 17 11.21 3.37 -9.90
N SER A 18 12.18 3.22 -9.01
CA SER A 18 13.55 2.82 -9.33
C SER A 18 13.66 1.29 -9.46
N VAL A 19 14.47 0.83 -10.42
CA VAL A 19 14.76 -0.60 -10.57
C VAL A 19 16.24 -0.78 -10.84
N ASN A 20 16.88 -1.54 -9.95
CA ASN A 20 18.24 -2.03 -10.14
C ASN A 20 18.23 -3.40 -10.80
N ILE A 21 19.05 -3.55 -11.84
CA ILE A 21 19.22 -4.80 -12.59
C ILE A 21 20.68 -5.21 -12.50
N SER A 22 20.94 -6.41 -11.99
CA SER A 22 22.29 -6.98 -11.90
C SER A 22 22.32 -8.40 -12.47
N PHE A 23 23.43 -8.76 -13.13
CA PHE A 23 23.64 -10.13 -13.62
C PHE A 23 24.40 -10.95 -12.59
N THR A 24 23.83 -12.07 -12.14
CA THR A 24 24.40 -12.96 -11.11
C THR A 24 25.19 -14.14 -11.69
N GLY A 25 25.57 -14.07 -12.96
CA GLY A 25 26.33 -15.11 -13.68
C GLY A 25 25.44 -16.09 -14.46
N SER A 26 24.21 -16.34 -13.98
CA SER A 26 23.23 -17.19 -14.69
C SER A 26 21.90 -16.49 -14.96
N HIS A 27 21.50 -15.56 -14.08
CA HIS A 27 20.22 -14.87 -14.14
C HIS A 27 20.42 -13.36 -13.95
N TYR A 28 19.39 -12.60 -14.27
CA TYR A 28 19.25 -11.21 -13.90
C TYR A 28 18.45 -11.12 -12.62
N LYS A 29 18.94 -10.34 -11.65
CA LYS A 29 18.20 -9.94 -10.45
C LYS A 29 17.66 -8.53 -10.68
N LEU A 30 16.36 -8.36 -10.43
CA LEU A 30 15.71 -7.06 -10.28
C LEU A 30 15.48 -6.80 -8.80
N THR A 31 15.72 -5.58 -8.33
CA THR A 31 15.40 -5.12 -6.98
C THR A 31 15.18 -3.62 -6.94
N ASP A 32 14.45 -3.12 -5.95
CA ASP A 32 14.25 -1.70 -5.65
C ASP A 32 15.14 -1.22 -4.49
N HIS A 33 16.12 -2.04 -4.07
CA HIS A 33 16.95 -1.80 -2.89
C HIS A 33 16.17 -1.49 -1.60
N GLY A 34 14.91 -1.94 -1.52
CA GLY A 34 14.06 -1.76 -0.35
C GLY A 34 13.28 -0.45 -0.31
N GLU A 35 13.39 0.41 -1.33
CA GLU A 35 12.73 1.72 -1.38
C GLU A 35 11.22 1.63 -1.17
N THR A 36 10.54 0.67 -1.81
CA THR A 36 9.07 0.54 -1.73
C THR A 36 8.61 0.24 -0.30
N LEU A 37 9.27 -0.71 0.38
CA LEU A 37 8.87 -1.08 1.74
C LEU A 37 9.26 -0.01 2.77
N TRP A 38 10.38 0.68 2.54
CA TRP A 38 10.79 1.81 3.37
C TRP A 38 9.80 2.97 3.27
N ASN A 39 9.38 3.38 2.06
CA ASN A 39 8.36 4.42 1.87
C ASN A 39 7.05 4.10 2.60
N MET A 40 6.65 2.83 2.58
CA MET A 40 5.46 2.36 3.31
C MET A 40 5.62 2.50 4.83
N GLU A 41 6.78 2.12 5.38
CA GLU A 41 7.06 2.24 6.81
C GLU A 41 7.09 3.71 7.25
N GLU A 42 7.74 4.59 6.48
CA GLU A 42 7.76 6.05 6.72
C GLU A 42 6.35 6.66 6.66
N PHE A 43 5.49 6.18 5.77
CA PHE A 43 4.08 6.59 5.73
C PHE A 43 3.26 6.06 6.92
N GLY A 44 3.84 5.23 7.79
CA GLY A 44 3.22 4.65 8.97
C GLY A 44 2.48 3.35 8.69
N ILE A 45 2.83 2.65 7.61
CA ILE A 45 2.25 1.36 7.24
C ILE A 45 3.31 0.28 7.24
N ASP A 46 3.21 -0.53 8.27
CA ASP A 46 4.03 -1.71 8.40
C ASP A 46 3.33 -2.91 7.73
N LEU A 47 3.91 -3.36 6.62
CA LEU A 47 3.47 -4.56 5.91
C LEU A 47 4.14 -5.84 6.43
N MET A 48 5.24 -5.75 7.16
CA MET A 48 6.20 -6.84 7.36
C MET A 48 6.27 -7.41 8.77
N ARG A 49 6.09 -6.61 9.84
CA ARG A 49 6.34 -7.09 11.22
C ARG A 49 5.38 -8.19 11.67
N HIS A 50 4.14 -8.19 11.18
CA HIS A 50 3.11 -9.14 11.62
C HIS A 50 2.58 -10.02 10.49
N LYS A 51 3.20 -11.18 10.27
CA LYS A 51 2.83 -12.11 9.17
C LYS A 51 1.39 -12.63 9.20
N GLN A 52 0.71 -12.55 10.34
CA GLN A 52 -0.70 -12.97 10.48
C GLN A 52 -1.70 -11.87 10.10
N GLN A 53 -1.24 -10.63 9.95
CA GLN A 53 -2.12 -9.51 9.63
C GLN A 53 -2.59 -9.56 8.17
N LYS A 54 -3.78 -9.04 7.90
CA LYS A 54 -4.35 -8.99 6.54
C LYS A 54 -3.48 -8.22 5.55
N LYS A 55 -2.81 -7.15 5.99
CA LYS A 55 -1.89 -6.37 5.14
C LYS A 55 -0.72 -7.20 4.62
N TYR A 56 -0.10 -8.01 5.47
CA TYR A 56 0.97 -8.92 5.06
C TYR A 56 0.45 -9.98 4.09
N GLN A 57 -0.76 -10.53 4.33
CA GLN A 57 -1.36 -11.49 3.41
C GLN A 57 -1.59 -10.89 2.01
N LEU A 58 -2.02 -9.63 1.93
CA LEU A 58 -2.16 -8.92 0.66
C LEU A 58 -0.82 -8.73 -0.04
N LEU A 59 0.20 -8.23 0.67
CA LEU A 59 1.57 -8.13 0.14
C LEU A 59 2.07 -9.48 -0.37
N LYS A 60 1.95 -10.52 0.45
CA LYS A 60 2.40 -11.87 0.10
C LYS A 60 1.67 -12.40 -1.13
N ASN A 61 0.37 -12.18 -1.25
CA ASN A 61 -0.40 -12.61 -2.42
C ASN A 61 0.10 -11.91 -3.71
N ILE A 62 0.34 -10.60 -3.65
CA ILE A 62 0.88 -9.83 -4.78
C ILE A 62 2.29 -10.33 -5.16
N MET A 63 3.13 -10.59 -4.16
CA MET A 63 4.46 -11.14 -4.39
C MET A 63 4.41 -12.53 -5.04
N ASP A 64 3.63 -13.44 -4.45
CA ASP A 64 3.49 -14.83 -4.92
C ASP A 64 2.96 -14.87 -6.36
N SER A 65 1.99 -14.00 -6.71
CA SER A 65 1.39 -13.97 -8.05
C SER A 65 2.35 -13.49 -9.14
N HIS A 66 3.36 -12.70 -8.76
CA HIS A 66 4.34 -12.13 -9.69
C HIS A 66 5.74 -12.75 -9.55
N GLY A 67 5.90 -13.77 -8.70
CA GLY A 67 7.17 -14.45 -8.46
C GLY A 67 8.22 -13.60 -7.73
N LEU A 68 7.79 -12.54 -7.04
CA LEU A 68 8.67 -11.73 -6.19
C LEU A 68 8.92 -12.47 -4.88
N PHE A 69 10.09 -12.24 -4.31
CA PHE A 69 10.47 -12.72 -2.98
C PHE A 69 11.21 -11.62 -2.23
N LEU A 70 11.37 -11.82 -0.93
CA LEU A 70 12.17 -10.94 -0.09
C LEU A 70 13.57 -11.49 0.05
N GLU A 71 14.56 -10.64 -0.17
CA GLU A 71 15.96 -10.92 0.06
C GLU A 71 16.56 -9.78 0.86
N ASN A 72 16.93 -10.02 2.12
CA ASN A 72 17.38 -8.97 3.05
C ASN A 72 16.40 -7.79 3.14
N ASP A 73 15.11 -8.09 3.28
CA ASP A 73 14.01 -7.12 3.34
C ASP A 73 13.85 -6.24 2.09
N THR A 74 14.46 -6.60 0.95
CA THR A 74 14.22 -5.96 -0.34
C THR A 74 13.36 -6.83 -1.24
N LEU A 75 12.50 -6.19 -2.04
CA LEU A 75 11.72 -6.89 -3.05
C LEU A 75 12.68 -7.29 -4.18
N SER A 76 12.63 -8.56 -4.57
CA SER A 76 13.56 -9.14 -5.52
C SER A 76 12.86 -10.10 -6.48
N LEU A 77 13.34 -10.14 -7.72
CA LEU A 77 12.88 -11.05 -8.77
C LEU A 77 14.09 -11.56 -9.57
N TYR A 78 14.14 -12.86 -9.84
CA TYR A 78 15.11 -13.44 -10.77
C TYR A 78 14.46 -13.74 -12.12
N THR A 79 15.16 -13.41 -13.20
CA THR A 79 14.71 -13.68 -14.57
C THR A 79 15.89 -14.05 -15.47
N ASN A 80 15.59 -14.59 -16.65
CA ASN A 80 16.59 -14.88 -17.67
C ASN A 80 16.63 -13.76 -18.73
N ARG A 81 17.65 -13.78 -19.59
CA ARG A 81 17.81 -12.75 -20.64
C ARG A 81 16.61 -12.63 -21.57
N LYS A 82 15.95 -13.76 -21.89
CA LYS A 82 14.81 -13.82 -22.82
C LYS A 82 13.60 -13.08 -22.25
N ASN A 83 13.35 -13.24 -20.95
CA ASN A 83 12.18 -12.68 -20.28
C ASN A 83 12.46 -11.32 -19.61
N LEU A 84 13.71 -10.85 -19.61
CA LEU A 84 14.12 -9.63 -18.92
C LEU A 84 13.25 -8.40 -19.24
N PRO A 85 12.93 -8.07 -20.51
CA PRO A 85 12.11 -6.88 -20.79
C PRO A 85 10.72 -6.94 -20.14
N GLN A 86 10.06 -8.10 -20.21
CA GLN A 86 8.75 -8.31 -19.59
C GLN A 86 8.85 -8.29 -18.07
N ALA A 87 9.86 -8.96 -17.51
CA ALA A 87 10.11 -8.97 -16.07
C ALA A 87 10.34 -7.56 -15.51
N ILE A 88 11.03 -6.68 -16.24
CA ILE A 88 11.19 -5.27 -15.85
C ILE A 88 9.83 -4.57 -15.80
N HIS A 89 9.01 -4.72 -16.84
CA HIS A 89 7.69 -4.12 -16.91
C HIS A 89 6.79 -4.61 -15.77
N ASP A 90 6.70 -5.91 -15.58
CA ASP A 90 5.88 -6.54 -14.54
C ASP A 90 6.36 -6.11 -13.16
N TYR A 91 7.67 -6.13 -12.91
CA TYR A 91 8.26 -5.73 -11.63
C TYR A 91 7.88 -4.29 -11.26
N VAL A 92 8.00 -3.34 -12.20
CA VAL A 92 7.59 -1.94 -11.99
C VAL A 92 6.10 -1.85 -11.62
N LEU A 93 5.23 -2.54 -12.35
CA LEU A 93 3.78 -2.52 -12.07
C LEU A 93 3.47 -3.15 -10.71
N THR A 94 4.15 -4.23 -10.35
CA THR A 94 4.00 -4.89 -9.05
C THR A 94 4.44 -3.98 -7.90
N LEU A 95 5.54 -3.23 -8.05
CA LEU A 95 5.95 -2.26 -7.03
C LEU A 95 4.92 -1.13 -6.85
N SER A 96 4.37 -0.62 -7.97
CA SER A 96 3.27 0.36 -7.93
C SER A 96 2.05 -0.22 -7.21
N GLU A 97 1.66 -1.46 -7.51
CA GLU A 97 0.57 -2.17 -6.82
C GLU A 97 0.83 -2.35 -5.32
N ILE A 98 2.05 -2.73 -4.93
CA ILE A 98 2.44 -2.85 -3.51
C ILE A 98 2.34 -1.50 -2.82
N SER A 99 2.82 -0.42 -3.46
CA SER A 99 2.74 0.93 -2.90
C SER A 99 1.27 1.37 -2.69
N HIS A 100 0.34 0.94 -3.54
CA HIS A 100 -1.09 1.23 -3.39
C HIS A 100 -1.71 0.57 -2.15
N LEU A 101 -1.06 -0.42 -1.52
CA LEU A 101 -1.46 -0.91 -0.20
C LEU A 101 -1.37 0.20 0.87
N ALA A 102 -0.77 1.36 0.55
CA ALA A 102 -0.80 2.55 1.39
C ALA A 102 -2.21 3.03 1.74
N ILE A 103 -3.21 2.71 0.90
CA ILE A 103 -4.61 2.98 1.22
C ILE A 103 -5.07 2.30 2.51
N LEU A 104 -4.41 1.20 2.91
CA LEU A 104 -4.72 0.43 4.12
C LEU A 104 -4.16 1.07 5.40
N LYS A 105 -3.78 2.35 5.37
CA LYS A 105 -3.43 3.11 6.59
C LYS A 105 -4.56 3.00 7.62
N LYS A 106 -4.20 2.92 8.90
CA LYS A 106 -5.17 2.67 9.98
C LYS A 106 -6.26 3.75 10.02
N GLU A 107 -5.88 4.99 9.76
CA GLU A 107 -6.77 6.15 9.72
C GLU A 107 -7.78 6.03 8.57
N ASN A 108 -7.33 5.61 7.38
CA ASN A 108 -8.19 5.39 6.23
C ASN A 108 -9.21 4.26 6.49
N ILE A 109 -8.74 3.12 7.00
CA ILE A 109 -9.61 1.98 7.34
C ILE A 109 -10.65 2.41 8.38
N ARG A 110 -10.24 3.16 9.40
CA ARG A 110 -11.15 3.67 10.44
C ARG A 110 -12.20 4.62 9.85
N SER A 111 -11.79 5.52 8.97
CA SER A 111 -12.71 6.45 8.29
C SER A 111 -13.74 5.69 7.45
N MET A 112 -13.27 4.82 6.54
CA MET A 112 -14.15 4.03 5.67
C MET A 112 -15.10 3.14 6.48
N PHE A 113 -14.61 2.50 7.54
CA PHE A 113 -15.46 1.71 8.43
C PHE A 113 -16.52 2.57 9.13
N LYS A 114 -16.14 3.76 9.62
CA LYS A 114 -17.10 4.70 10.24
C LYS A 114 -18.20 5.09 9.26
N ASP A 115 -17.82 5.43 8.02
CA ASP A 115 -18.76 5.84 6.98
C ASP A 115 -19.79 4.73 6.68
N GLU A 116 -19.32 3.48 6.50
CA GLU A 116 -20.18 2.31 6.26
C GLU A 116 -21.13 2.03 7.43
N VAL A 117 -20.63 2.12 8.67
CA VAL A 117 -21.43 1.88 9.88
C VAL A 117 -22.50 2.96 10.07
N ILE A 118 -22.13 4.24 9.90
CA ILE A 118 -23.09 5.35 9.98
C ILE A 118 -24.13 5.21 8.87
N HIS A 119 -23.71 4.92 7.65
CA HIS A 119 -24.62 4.71 6.53
C HIS A 119 -25.64 3.60 6.82
N TYR A 120 -25.17 2.47 7.34
CA TYR A 120 -26.04 1.35 7.73
C TYR A 120 -27.09 1.78 8.76
N PHE A 121 -26.70 2.48 9.82
CA PHE A 121 -27.63 2.90 10.86
C PHE A 121 -28.65 3.94 10.38
N LEU A 122 -28.21 4.93 9.60
CA LEU A 122 -29.09 5.95 9.04
C LEU A 122 -30.12 5.34 8.08
N LYS A 123 -29.72 4.32 7.30
CA LYS A 123 -30.63 3.57 6.42
C LYS A 123 -31.70 2.79 7.19
N HIS A 124 -31.41 2.37 8.42
CA HIS A 124 -32.30 1.58 9.28
C HIS A 124 -32.77 2.38 10.51
N ARG A 125 -32.99 3.69 10.35
CA ARG A 125 -33.35 4.59 11.47
C ARG A 125 -34.64 4.21 12.20
N ASN A 126 -35.54 3.48 11.53
CA ASN A 126 -36.73 2.90 12.16
C ASN A 126 -36.39 1.84 13.23
N LEU A 127 -35.30 1.09 13.05
CA LEU A 127 -34.78 0.12 14.02
C LEU A 127 -33.80 0.76 15.01
N TYR A 128 -33.08 1.80 14.58
CA TYR A 128 -32.06 2.49 15.36
C TYR A 128 -32.33 4.01 15.47
N PRO A 129 -33.39 4.42 16.18
CA PRO A 129 -33.82 5.83 16.20
C PRO A 129 -32.84 6.75 16.95
N ASN A 130 -32.03 6.21 17.85
CA ASN A 130 -31.12 6.96 18.72
C ASN A 130 -29.72 7.16 18.14
N ILE A 131 -29.47 6.73 16.89
CA ILE A 131 -28.21 7.03 16.21
C ILE A 131 -28.28 8.45 15.64
N PHE A 132 -27.40 9.31 16.12
CA PHE A 132 -27.21 10.67 15.59
C PHE A 132 -25.89 10.72 14.80
N PRO A 133 -25.91 11.23 13.56
CA PRO A 133 -24.69 11.49 12.81
C PRO A 133 -23.89 12.62 13.48
N GLU A 134 -22.64 12.82 13.05
CA GLU A 134 -21.85 13.95 13.50
C GLU A 134 -22.62 15.27 13.31
N PHE A 135 -22.61 16.11 14.35
CA PHE A 135 -23.22 17.43 14.29
C PHE A 135 -22.40 18.46 15.05
N LYS A 136 -22.61 19.73 14.70
CA LYS A 136 -21.94 20.87 15.32
C LYS A 136 -22.97 21.69 16.09
N ILE A 137 -22.64 22.08 17.32
CA ILE A 137 -23.45 23.01 18.11
C ILE A 137 -22.62 24.24 18.44
N GLU A 138 -23.17 25.41 18.15
CA GLU A 138 -22.63 26.69 18.59
C GLU A 138 -23.26 27.08 19.94
N GLY A 139 -22.43 27.27 20.96
CA GLY A 139 -22.86 27.72 22.28
C GLY A 139 -23.16 29.23 22.33
N LYS A 140 -23.78 29.69 23.42
CA LYS A 140 -24.04 31.13 23.66
C LYS A 140 -22.75 31.98 23.64
N SER A 141 -21.61 31.37 23.92
CA SER A 141 -20.28 31.99 23.85
C SER A 141 -19.72 32.14 22.44
N LYS A 142 -20.45 31.73 21.38
CA LYS A 142 -19.99 31.64 19.98
C LYS A 142 -18.91 30.59 19.72
N LEU A 143 -18.63 29.72 20.70
CA LEU A 143 -17.75 28.58 20.53
C LEU A 143 -18.51 27.39 19.94
N THR A 144 -17.92 26.74 18.94
CA THR A 144 -18.48 25.57 18.28
C THR A 144 -17.91 24.30 18.90
N HIS A 145 -18.79 23.38 19.27
CA HIS A 145 -18.43 22.02 19.67
C HIS A 145 -18.80 21.04 18.55
N HIS A 146 -17.85 20.18 18.17
CA HIS A 146 -18.09 19.04 17.29
C HIS A 146 -18.36 17.79 18.13
N PHE A 147 -19.43 17.09 17.82
CA PHE A 147 -19.75 15.78 18.37
C PHE A 147 -19.50 14.75 17.26
N ASP A 148 -18.44 13.95 17.45
CA ASP A 148 -17.95 12.95 16.50
C ASP A 148 -18.48 11.53 16.78
#